data_AF-A0A830AY77-F1
#
_entry.id   AF-A0A830AY77-F1
#
_cell.length_a   1.000
_cell.length_b   1.000
_cell.length_c   1.000
_cell.angle_alpha   90.00
_cell.angle_beta   90.00
_cell.angle_gamma   90.00
#
_symmetry.space_group_name_H-M   'P 1'
#
loop_
_entity.id
_entity.type
_entity.pdbx_description
1 polymer ?
#
loop_
_entity_poly.entity_id
_entity_poly.type
_entity_poly.pdbx_seq_one_letter_code
_entity_poly.pdbx_strand_id
1 'polypeptide(L)'
;MVSRSRMKLWMMRDTTSVLLWTCIVQLTALSEPWGLGVLKGWPSCFSQNSAAMALDVQLSPELPIRVLPPKRVYKNNGYLMVSGNVGLNQMRAAICDMVAIARCLNVTLIVPELDKTSFWNDPNEFQDIFDVDHFITSLRDEVRILKELPPGVKRRVELGMIFTM
;
A
#
# COMPACT_ATOMS: atom_id res chain seq x y z
N MET A 1 -21.93 3.56 52.08
CA MET A 1 -21.19 4.84 52.28
C MET A 1 -19.88 4.77 51.52
N VAL A 2 -19.82 5.29 50.28
CA VAL A 2 -18.54 5.40 49.56
C VAL A 2 -17.67 6.43 50.29
N SER A 3 -16.46 6.05 50.66
CA SER A 3 -15.52 6.93 51.38
C SER A 3 -15.30 8.22 50.59
N ARG A 4 -15.48 9.36 51.26
CA ARG A 4 -15.27 10.72 50.73
C ARG A 4 -13.88 10.90 50.10
N SER A 5 -12.88 10.09 50.49
CA SER A 5 -11.54 10.12 49.89
C SER A 5 -11.48 9.42 48.52
N ARG A 6 -12.22 8.32 48.34
CA ARG A 6 -12.30 7.63 47.05
C ARG A 6 -13.08 8.47 46.04
N MET A 7 -14.19 9.08 46.44
CA MET A 7 -14.95 9.96 45.55
C MET A 7 -14.11 11.13 45.04
N LYS A 8 -13.24 11.71 45.88
CA LYS A 8 -12.29 12.74 45.46
C LYS A 8 -11.27 12.22 44.45
N LEU A 9 -10.72 11.01 44.65
CA LEU A 9 -9.74 10.43 43.72
C LEU A 9 -10.35 10.13 42.35
N TRP A 10 -11.59 9.62 42.30
CA TRP A 10 -12.32 9.39 41.06
C TRP A 10 -12.61 10.70 40.33
N MET A 11 -13.07 11.73 41.05
CA MET A 11 -13.30 13.06 40.47
C MET A 11 -12.02 13.71 39.94
N MET A 12 -10.88 13.55 40.63
CA MET A 12 -9.60 14.05 40.14
C MET A 12 -9.17 13.33 38.86
N ARG A 13 -9.37 12.01 38.77
CA ARG A 13 -9.02 11.22 37.58
C ARG A 13 -9.90 11.57 36.37
N ASP A 14 -11.19 11.79 36.60
CA ASP A 14 -12.11 12.16 35.52
C ASP A 14 -11.81 13.59 35.05
N THR A 15 -11.53 14.51 35.98
CA THR A 15 -11.19 15.90 35.65
C THR A 15 -9.88 15.98 34.86
N THR A 16 -8.85 15.23 35.24
CA THR A 16 -7.58 15.22 34.50
C THR A 16 -7.72 14.57 33.14
N SER A 17 -8.54 13.53 33.00
CA SER A 17 -8.80 12.89 31.71
C SER A 17 -9.53 13.82 30.75
N VAL A 18 -10.53 14.57 31.23
CA VAL A 18 -11.25 15.56 30.43
C VAL A 18 -10.32 16.70 30.02
N LEU A 19 -9.52 17.25 30.94
CA LEU A 19 -8.55 18.31 30.65
C LEU A 19 -7.52 17.86 29.61
N LEU A 20 -6.95 16.66 29.77
CA LEU A 20 -5.99 16.09 28.83
C LEU A 20 -6.62 15.94 27.43
N TRP A 21 -7.85 15.41 27.35
CA TRP A 21 -8.55 15.25 26.09
C TRP A 21 -8.86 16.59 25.42
N THR A 22 -9.28 17.60 26.19
CA THR A 22 -9.52 18.95 25.67
C THR A 22 -8.24 19.60 25.14
N CYS A 23 -7.10 19.41 25.82
CA CYS A 23 -5.79 19.85 25.32
C CYS A 23 -5.41 19.17 24.01
N ILE A 24 -5.64 17.87 23.87
CA ILE A 24 -5.35 17.13 22.62
C ILE A 24 -6.21 17.67 21.47
N VAL A 25 -7.51 17.84 21.68
CA VAL A 25 -8.42 18.39 20.66
C VAL A 25 -8.02 19.82 20.27
N GLN A 26 -7.63 20.66 21.23
CA GLN A 26 -7.13 22.01 20.93
C GLN A 26 -5.78 21.98 20.19
N LEU A 27 -4.88 21.03 20.49
CA LEU A 27 -3.63 20.85 19.74
C LEU A 27 -3.90 20.46 18.29
N THR A 28 -4.92 19.63 18.04
CA THR A 28 -5.31 19.26 16.68
C THR A 28 -5.89 20.45 15.90
N ALA A 29 -6.65 21.34 16.56
CA ALA A 29 -7.18 22.56 15.95
C ALA A 29 -6.11 23.64 15.68
N LEU A 30 -5.03 23.67 16.47
CA LEU A 30 -3.90 24.59 16.27
C LEU A 30 -2.84 24.05 15.30
N SER A 31 -2.94 22.80 14.86
CA SER A 31 -1.95 22.17 13.97
C SER A 31 -2.07 22.57 12.48
N GLU A 32 -3.06 23.40 12.11
CA GLU A 32 -3.27 23.82 10.72
C GLU A 32 -2.28 24.86 10.13
N PRO A 33 -1.35 25.52 10.86
CA PRO A 33 -0.27 26.29 10.23
C PRO A 33 1.14 25.71 10.38
N TRP A 34 1.36 24.65 11.17
CA TRP A 34 2.66 23.98 11.25
C TRP A 34 2.59 22.65 10.53
N GLY A 35 2.74 22.75 9.20
CA GLY A 35 2.89 21.61 8.31
C GLY A 35 3.85 20.58 8.90
N LEU A 36 3.32 19.37 9.06
CA LEU A 36 3.93 18.21 9.69
C LEU A 36 5.34 17.93 9.13
N GLY A 37 6.35 18.54 9.73
CA GLY A 37 7.78 18.28 9.47
C GLY A 37 8.27 16.90 9.93
N VAL A 38 7.36 16.01 10.33
CA VAL A 38 7.64 14.62 10.73
C VAL A 38 7.62 13.66 9.53
N LEU A 39 7.17 14.09 8.35
CA LEU A 39 7.17 13.27 7.13
C LEU A 39 8.42 13.48 6.23
N LYS A 40 9.43 14.24 6.70
CA LYS A 40 10.64 14.53 5.91
C LYS A 40 11.61 13.35 5.76
N GLY A 41 11.22 12.16 6.20
CA GLY A 41 11.94 10.90 6.02
C GLY A 41 11.30 9.93 5.02
N TRP A 42 10.18 10.26 4.40
CA TRP A 42 9.56 9.37 3.41
C TRP A 42 10.31 9.48 2.06
N PRO A 43 10.76 8.36 1.45
CA PRO A 43 11.31 8.40 0.10
C PRO A 43 10.29 9.00 -0.88
N SER A 44 10.76 9.97 -1.64
CA SER A 44 10.03 10.80 -2.59
C SER A 44 9.32 9.99 -3.68
N CYS A 45 8.05 9.65 -3.46
CA CYS A 45 7.17 9.12 -4.52
C CYS A 45 5.97 10.03 -4.83
N PHE A 46 5.87 11.20 -4.21
CA PHE A 46 4.76 12.15 -4.39
C PHE A 46 5.16 13.52 -4.96
N SER A 47 6.34 13.65 -5.60
CA SER A 47 6.66 14.90 -6.30
C SER A 47 5.86 15.02 -7.60
N GLN A 48 4.73 15.71 -7.46
CA GLN A 48 3.88 16.22 -8.52
C GLN A 48 4.56 17.46 -9.16
N ASN A 49 5.59 17.23 -9.97
CA ASN A 49 6.14 18.27 -10.85
C ASN A 49 5.65 18.02 -12.28
N SER A 50 4.48 18.57 -12.61
CA SER A 50 4.03 18.72 -14.00
C SER A 50 3.28 20.05 -14.15
N ALA A 51 3.93 21.13 -13.74
CA ALA A 51 3.46 22.50 -13.98
C ALA A 51 4.67 23.42 -14.21
N ALA A 52 5.45 23.13 -15.27
CA ALA A 52 6.33 24.10 -15.90
C ALA A 52 6.85 23.47 -17.20
N MET A 53 6.09 23.58 -18.28
CA MET A 53 6.56 23.85 -19.65
C MET A 53 5.32 24.09 -20.51
N ALA A 54 4.70 25.27 -20.33
CA ALA A 54 3.94 25.87 -21.41
C ALA A 54 4.94 26.64 -22.27
N LEU A 55 5.19 26.19 -23.50
CA LEU A 55 5.15 27.00 -24.72
C LEU A 55 5.69 26.22 -25.92
N ASP A 56 4.83 26.17 -26.93
CA ASP A 56 5.09 26.00 -28.36
C ASP A 56 5.40 24.59 -28.88
N VAL A 57 4.46 24.03 -29.66
CA VAL A 57 4.62 23.69 -31.09
C VAL A 57 3.46 22.78 -31.54
N GLN A 58 2.71 23.34 -32.49
CA GLN A 58 1.90 22.73 -33.57
C GLN A 58 1.14 21.41 -33.36
N LEU A 59 -0.18 21.59 -33.46
CA LEU A 59 -1.25 20.64 -33.77
C LEU A 59 -0.92 19.66 -34.92
N SER A 60 -0.86 18.37 -34.61
CA SER A 60 -1.06 17.22 -35.53
C SER A 60 -1.63 16.05 -34.70
N PRO A 61 -2.39 15.11 -35.29
CA PRO A 61 -3.33 14.28 -34.54
C PRO A 61 -2.59 13.17 -33.77
N GLU A 62 -2.17 13.46 -32.54
CA GLU A 62 -1.44 12.52 -31.69
C GLU A 62 -2.41 11.59 -30.95
N LEU A 63 -2.23 10.28 -31.14
CA LEU A 63 -2.53 9.32 -30.08
C LEU A 63 -1.77 9.79 -28.84
N PRO A 64 -2.40 9.90 -27.66
CA PRO A 64 -1.75 10.47 -26.48
C PRO A 64 -0.44 9.73 -26.23
N ILE A 65 0.68 10.48 -26.26
CA ILE A 65 2.02 9.96 -25.98
C ILE A 65 1.95 9.31 -24.60
N ARG A 66 1.85 7.98 -24.56
CA ARG A 66 2.04 7.23 -23.32
C ARG A 66 3.53 7.34 -23.03
N VAL A 67 3.89 8.28 -22.15
CA VAL A 67 5.25 8.37 -21.61
C VAL A 67 5.47 7.11 -20.80
N LEU A 68 6.02 6.09 -21.44
CA LEU A 68 6.40 4.85 -20.77
C LEU A 68 7.55 5.18 -19.81
N PRO A 69 7.48 4.73 -18.55
CA PRO A 69 8.57 4.95 -17.63
C PRO A 69 9.86 4.31 -18.16
N PRO A 70 11.02 4.91 -17.83
CA PRO A 70 12.29 4.39 -18.31
C PRO A 70 12.47 2.95 -17.85
N LYS A 71 12.97 2.11 -18.76
CA LYS A 71 13.24 0.69 -18.50
C LYS A 71 14.08 0.55 -17.24
N ARG A 72 13.55 -0.15 -16.23
CA ARG A 72 14.24 -0.33 -14.94
C ARG A 72 15.43 -1.29 -15.04
N VAL A 73 16.51 -0.95 -14.34
CA VAL A 73 17.58 -1.89 -13.98
C VAL A 73 17.14 -2.58 -12.69
N TYR A 74 16.76 -3.85 -12.79
CA TYR A 74 16.13 -4.56 -11.69
C TYR A 74 17.15 -5.11 -10.68
N LYS A 75 17.22 -4.50 -9.50
CA LYS A 75 17.88 -5.05 -8.31
C LYS A 75 16.82 -5.51 -7.33
N ASN A 76 16.76 -6.83 -7.08
CA ASN A 76 15.71 -7.41 -6.26
C ASN A 76 16.00 -7.27 -4.77
N ASN A 77 15.09 -6.64 -4.01
CA ASN A 77 15.18 -6.56 -2.55
C ASN A 77 14.40 -7.66 -1.82
N GLY A 78 13.62 -8.48 -2.52
CA GLY A 78 12.84 -9.54 -1.88
C GLY A 78 11.68 -10.06 -2.73
N TYR A 79 10.69 -10.67 -2.07
CA TYR A 79 9.47 -11.16 -2.69
C TYR A 79 8.27 -10.61 -1.95
N LEU A 80 7.27 -10.16 -2.70
CA LEU A 80 5.97 -9.77 -2.17
C LEU A 80 4.96 -10.84 -2.57
N MET A 81 4.44 -11.54 -1.57
CA MET A 81 3.30 -12.45 -1.73
C MET A 81 2.06 -11.75 -1.20
N VAL A 82 0.95 -11.90 -1.93
CA VAL A 82 -0.33 -11.29 -1.58
C VAL A 82 -1.39 -12.37 -1.66
N SER A 83 -2.12 -12.58 -0.57
CA SER A 83 -3.38 -13.34 -0.59
C SER A 83 -4.56 -12.38 -0.39
N GLY A 84 -5.58 -12.54 -1.22
CA GLY A 84 -6.76 -11.66 -1.23
C GLY A 84 -8.02 -12.40 -0.77
N ASN A 85 -8.73 -11.79 0.17
CA ASN A 85 -10.02 -12.26 0.71
C ASN A 85 -11.21 -11.38 0.25
N VAL A 86 -11.11 -10.80 -0.93
CA VAL A 86 -11.93 -9.63 -1.30
C VAL A 86 -12.75 -9.89 -2.55
N GLY A 87 -13.94 -9.27 -2.64
CA GLY A 87 -14.81 -9.37 -3.81
C GLY A 87 -14.17 -8.81 -5.09
N LEU A 88 -14.63 -9.26 -6.25
CA LEU A 88 -14.00 -9.06 -7.55
C LEU A 88 -13.64 -7.58 -7.89
N ASN A 89 -14.52 -6.63 -7.56
CA ASN A 89 -14.26 -5.21 -7.85
C ASN A 89 -13.21 -4.60 -6.91
N GLN A 90 -13.14 -5.05 -5.66
CA GLN A 90 -12.14 -4.59 -4.70
C GLN A 90 -10.77 -5.25 -4.98
N MET A 91 -10.79 -6.46 -5.55
CA MET A 91 -9.58 -7.15 -6.00
C MET A 91 -8.80 -6.32 -7.03
N ARG A 92 -9.47 -5.64 -7.97
CA ARG A 92 -8.78 -4.77 -8.95
C ARG A 92 -7.99 -3.64 -8.27
N ALA A 93 -8.60 -2.99 -7.28
CA ALA A 93 -7.92 -1.94 -6.53
C ALA A 93 -6.73 -2.50 -5.74
N ALA A 94 -6.92 -3.63 -5.04
CA ALA A 94 -5.84 -4.29 -4.31
C ALA A 94 -4.66 -4.72 -5.21
N ILE A 95 -4.95 -5.18 -6.44
CA ILE A 95 -3.95 -5.51 -7.47
C ILE A 95 -3.14 -4.26 -7.86
N CYS A 96 -3.78 -3.10 -7.99
CA CYS A 96 -3.07 -1.86 -8.26
C CYS A 96 -2.16 -1.47 -7.10
N ASP A 97 -2.65 -1.56 -5.86
CA ASP A 97 -1.89 -1.19 -4.66
C ASP A 97 -0.65 -2.07 -4.49
N MET A 98 -0.77 -3.39 -4.66
CA MET A 98 0.39 -4.29 -4.55
C MET A 98 1.44 -4.04 -5.64
N VAL A 99 1.03 -3.66 -6.86
CA VAL A 99 1.95 -3.30 -7.94
C VAL A 99 2.69 -2.01 -7.59
N ALA A 100 1.97 -1.02 -7.04
CA ALA A 100 2.57 0.22 -6.56
C ALA A 100 3.56 -0.03 -5.41
N ILE A 101 3.22 -0.89 -4.46
CA ILE A 101 4.09 -1.28 -3.34
C ILE A 101 5.33 -2.02 -3.87
N ALA A 102 5.15 -3.00 -4.76
CA ALA A 102 6.27 -3.76 -5.33
C ALA A 102 7.25 -2.86 -6.09
N ARG A 103 6.71 -1.89 -6.84
CA ARG A 103 7.46 -0.83 -7.52
C ARG A 103 8.22 0.05 -6.54
N CYS A 104 7.57 0.47 -5.46
CA CYS A 104 8.16 1.36 -4.46
C CYS A 104 9.31 0.69 -3.70
N LEU A 105 9.17 -0.60 -3.39
CA LEU A 105 10.13 -1.35 -2.58
C LEU A 105 11.21 -2.06 -3.41
N ASN A 106 11.11 -2.04 -4.75
CA ASN A 106 11.94 -2.83 -5.66
C ASN A 106 11.97 -4.33 -5.30
N VAL A 107 10.79 -4.89 -5.04
CA VAL A 107 10.62 -6.32 -4.73
C VAL A 107 9.93 -7.05 -5.86
N THR A 108 10.15 -8.36 -5.94
CA THR A 108 9.52 -9.20 -6.97
C THR A 108 8.12 -9.55 -6.51
N LEU A 109 7.12 -9.16 -7.28
CA LEU A 109 5.74 -9.52 -7.00
C LEU A 109 5.50 -10.96 -7.44
N ILE A 110 4.98 -11.79 -6.55
CA ILE A 110 4.45 -13.10 -6.92
C ILE A 110 2.99 -12.91 -7.34
N VAL A 111 2.54 -13.62 -8.38
CA VAL A 111 1.14 -13.59 -8.81
C VAL A 111 0.24 -13.84 -7.58
N PRO A 112 -0.77 -13.00 -7.34
CA PRO A 112 -1.59 -13.11 -6.13
C PRO A 112 -2.33 -14.42 -6.04
N GLU A 113 -2.51 -14.89 -4.81
CA GLU A 113 -3.33 -16.05 -4.52
C GLU A 113 -4.71 -15.58 -4.04
N LEU A 114 -5.77 -16.24 -4.51
CA LEU A 114 -7.12 -15.98 -4.06
C LEU A 114 -7.43 -16.93 -2.90
N ASP A 115 -7.89 -16.37 -1.79
CA ASP A 115 -8.23 -17.17 -0.62
C ASP A 115 -9.57 -17.89 -0.83
N LYS A 116 -9.47 -19.22 -0.92
CA LYS A 116 -10.59 -20.13 -1.11
C LYS A 116 -11.44 -20.29 0.17
N THR A 117 -10.94 -19.82 1.32
CA THR A 117 -11.66 -19.83 2.61
C THR A 117 -12.43 -18.54 2.89
N SER A 118 -12.47 -17.62 1.92
CA SER A 118 -13.20 -16.35 2.01
C SER A 118 -14.72 -16.55 2.10
N PHE A 119 -15.43 -15.51 2.53
CA PHE A 119 -16.90 -15.47 2.54
C PHE A 119 -17.53 -15.82 1.18
N TRP A 120 -16.84 -15.49 0.08
CA TRP A 120 -17.31 -15.74 -1.27
C TRP A 120 -17.14 -17.21 -1.70
N ASN A 121 -16.28 -17.97 -1.01
CA ASN A 121 -16.01 -19.39 -1.22
C ASN A 121 -15.87 -19.75 -2.71
N ASP A 122 -15.19 -18.89 -3.46
CA ASP A 122 -14.99 -19.04 -4.90
C ASP A 122 -13.85 -20.06 -5.14
N PRO A 123 -14.08 -21.14 -5.90
CA PRO A 123 -13.01 -22.09 -6.23
C PRO A 123 -11.99 -21.55 -7.24
N ASN A 124 -12.30 -20.44 -7.93
CA ASN A 124 -11.47 -19.88 -8.99
C ASN A 124 -10.09 -19.43 -8.48
N GLU A 125 -9.07 -19.69 -9.28
CA GLU A 125 -7.72 -19.18 -9.07
C GLU A 125 -7.52 -17.85 -9.81
N PHE A 126 -6.42 -17.14 -9.51
CA PHE A 126 -6.15 -15.84 -10.13
C PHE A 126 -6.13 -15.92 -11.67
N GLN A 127 -5.61 -17.01 -12.22
CA GLN A 127 -5.53 -17.27 -13.66
C GLN A 127 -6.89 -17.55 -14.31
N ASP A 128 -7.89 -17.96 -13.55
CA ASP A 128 -9.23 -18.22 -14.07
C ASP A 128 -10.01 -16.90 -14.25
N ILE A 129 -9.58 -15.85 -13.56
CA ILE A 129 -10.21 -14.52 -13.57
C ILE A 129 -9.42 -13.52 -14.42
N PHE A 130 -8.08 -13.61 -14.42
CA PHE A 130 -7.19 -12.69 -15.09
C PHE A 130 -6.20 -13.40 -16.02
N ASP A 131 -5.94 -12.79 -17.17
CA ASP A 131 -4.86 -13.20 -18.05
C ASP A 131 -3.50 -12.87 -17.40
N VAL A 132 -2.88 -13.90 -16.82
CA VAL A 132 -1.61 -13.81 -16.10
C VAL A 132 -0.47 -13.39 -17.02
N ASP A 133 -0.45 -13.89 -18.26
CA ASP A 133 0.63 -13.60 -19.19
C ASP A 133 0.54 -12.16 -19.69
N HIS A 134 -0.67 -11.67 -19.95
CA HIS A 134 -0.91 -10.26 -20.23
C HIS A 134 -0.55 -9.37 -19.02
N PHE A 135 -0.90 -9.77 -17.80
CA PHE A 135 -0.56 -9.04 -16.58
C PHE A 135 0.96 -8.89 -16.41
N ILE A 136 1.72 -9.99 -16.54
CA ILE A 136 3.19 -9.99 -16.46
C ILE A 136 3.80 -9.12 -17.58
N THR A 137 3.33 -9.31 -18.82
CA THR A 137 3.91 -8.64 -19.99
C THR A 137 3.64 -7.14 -19.95
N SER A 138 2.44 -6.72 -19.53
CA SER A 138 2.04 -5.31 -19.46
C SER A 138 2.83 -4.52 -18.42
N LEU A 139 3.32 -5.18 -17.36
CA LEU A 139 4.04 -4.55 -16.26
C LEU A 139 5.54 -4.84 -16.28
N ARG A 140 6.06 -5.52 -17.31
CA ARG A 140 7.45 -6.00 -17.38
C ARG A 140 8.51 -4.91 -17.21
N ASP A 141 8.21 -3.70 -17.66
CA ASP A 141 9.12 -2.55 -17.60
C ASP A 141 9.03 -1.82 -16.25
N GLU A 142 8.04 -2.18 -15.43
CA GLU A 142 7.72 -1.53 -14.17
C GLU A 142 8.04 -2.38 -12.94
N VAL A 143 7.55 -3.60 -12.89
CA VAL A 143 7.71 -4.50 -11.76
C VAL A 143 8.03 -5.88 -12.29
N ARG A 144 8.98 -6.57 -11.65
CA ARG A 144 9.23 -7.98 -11.97
C ARG A 144 8.17 -8.83 -11.29
N ILE A 145 7.46 -9.62 -12.09
CA ILE A 145 6.39 -10.49 -11.64
C ILE A 145 6.76 -11.94 -11.94
N LEU A 146 6.58 -12.85 -10.98
CA LEU A 146 6.76 -14.29 -11.16
C LEU A 146 5.46 -15.02 -10.82
N LYS A 147 5.15 -16.10 -11.55
CA LYS A 147 3.97 -16.94 -11.27
C LYS A 147 4.05 -17.63 -9.91
N GLU A 148 5.24 -18.08 -9.54
CA GLU A 148 5.49 -18.76 -8.28
C GLU A 148 6.81 -18.32 -7.65
N LEU A 149 6.94 -18.58 -6.35
CA LEU A 149 8.21 -18.41 -5.65
C LEU A 149 9.31 -19.33 -6.21
N PRO A 150 10.57 -18.86 -6.24
CA PRO A 150 11.70 -19.73 -6.52
C PRO A 150 11.79 -20.89 -5.50
N PRO A 151 12.23 -22.09 -5.90
CA PRO A 151 12.16 -23.30 -5.07
C PRO A 151 12.81 -23.17 -3.69
N GLY A 152 13.94 -22.47 -3.62
CA GLY A 152 14.65 -22.24 -2.36
C GLY A 152 13.90 -21.32 -1.39
N VAL A 153 13.14 -20.34 -1.92
CA VAL A 153 12.31 -19.44 -1.10
C VAL A 153 11.01 -20.13 -0.73
N LYS A 154 10.38 -20.83 -1.68
CA LYS A 154 9.15 -21.63 -1.45
C LYS A 154 9.32 -22.61 -0.29
N ARG A 155 10.43 -23.37 -0.29
CA ARG A 155 10.77 -24.28 0.82
C ARG A 155 10.88 -23.57 2.17
N ARG A 156 11.44 -22.35 2.21
CA ARG A 156 11.55 -21.59 3.46
C ARG A 156 10.18 -21.15 3.97
N VAL A 157 9.29 -20.76 3.07
CA VAL A 157 7.91 -20.41 3.39
C VAL A 157 7.15 -21.62 3.94
N GLU A 158 7.27 -22.78 3.30
CA GLU A 158 6.66 -24.04 3.75
C GLU A 158 7.17 -24.50 5.12
N LEU A 159 8.42 -24.19 5.45
CA LEU A 159 9.02 -24.45 6.77
C LEU A 159 8.62 -23.39 7.82
N GLY A 160 7.71 -22.48 7.52
CA GLY A 160 7.23 -21.44 8.43
C GLY A 160 8.24 -20.31 8.69
N MET A 161 9.31 -20.21 7.91
CA MET A 161 10.30 -19.13 8.01
C MET A 161 9.81 -17.88 7.26
N ILE A 162 8.61 -17.41 7.59
CA ILE A 162 8.01 -16.18 7.09
C ILE A 162 7.94 -15.13 8.20
N PHE A 163 8.19 -13.88 7.83
CA PHE A 163 7.88 -12.74 8.67
C PHE A 163 6.58 -12.15 8.15
N THR A 164 5.49 -12.35 8.90
CA THR A 164 4.21 -11.68 8.71
C THR A 164 4.19 -10.42 9.58
N MET A 165 3.80 -9.28 9.01
CA MET A 165 3.56 -8.03 9.75
C MET A 165 2.11 -7.95 10.21
#